data_AF-A0A4R9GLJ8-F1
#
_entry.id   AF-A0A4R9GLJ8-F1
#
_cell.length_a   1.000
_cell.length_b   1.000
_cell.length_c   1.000
_cell.angle_alpha   90.00
_cell.angle_beta   90.00
_cell.angle_gamma   90.00
#
_symmetry.space_group_name_H-M   'P 1'
#
loop_
_entity.id
_entity.type
_entity.pdbx_description
1 polymer ?
#
loop_
_entity_poly.entity_id
_entity_poly.type
_entity_poly.pdbx_seq_one_letter_code
_entity_poly.pdbx_strand_id
1 'polypeptide(L)'
;MQVTTVVSDFVLAVFAAWSGFRLHANWNQRSGAWGFYSIAVGAAMGSLFFAGAVWIEPMYRIVIRFAAEVGVPWIGLAFWSGTFGGFSRRGWVTISIVLLLLCSLDTVLRMGFYSTGIGAVAILSILASCVRKYQGAHKPAALYGILGGLLFIFAGLAIGTSGTAAGILKVDIYHFVLAGACYCLGYSLKRIG
;
A
#
# COMPACT_ATOMS: atom_id res chain seq x y z
N MET A 1 -1.95 19.92 -17.10
CA MET A 1 -0.88 18.92 -16.94
C MET A 1 -0.02 19.31 -15.74
N GLN A 2 0.19 18.42 -14.79
CA GLN A 2 1.00 18.65 -13.59
C GLN A 2 2.27 17.77 -13.67
N VAL A 3 3.29 18.25 -14.36
CA VAL A 3 4.46 17.43 -14.75
C VAL A 3 5.16 16.79 -13.53
N THR A 4 5.33 17.54 -12.44
CA THR A 4 5.96 17.01 -11.22
C THR A 4 5.16 15.86 -10.62
N THR A 5 3.83 15.95 -10.67
CA THR A 5 2.91 14.92 -10.18
C THR A 5 2.82 13.71 -11.08
N VAL A 6 2.94 13.89 -12.40
CA VAL A 6 3.10 12.78 -13.36
C VAL A 6 4.34 11.95 -13.00
N VAL A 7 5.46 12.62 -12.74
CA VAL A 7 6.74 11.97 -12.44
C VAL A 7 6.71 11.31 -11.07
N SER A 8 6.25 12.01 -10.03
CA SER A 8 6.22 11.47 -8.66
C SER A 8 5.33 10.23 -8.57
N ASP A 9 4.17 10.23 -9.24
CA ASP A 9 3.25 9.10 -9.27
C ASP A 9 3.77 7.95 -10.13
N PHE A 10 4.46 8.24 -11.24
CA PHE A 10 5.16 7.22 -12.02
C PHE A 10 6.26 6.52 -11.20
N VAL A 11 7.02 7.28 -10.40
CA VAL A 11 8.03 6.72 -9.49
C VAL A 11 7.36 5.80 -8.47
N LEU A 12 6.27 6.22 -7.84
CA LEU A 12 5.48 5.35 -6.96
C LEU A 12 5.04 4.06 -7.67
N ALA A 13 4.53 4.17 -8.90
CA ALA A 13 4.10 3.02 -9.69
C ALA A 13 5.24 2.01 -9.90
N VAL A 14 6.42 2.49 -10.31
CA VAL A 14 7.61 1.66 -10.54
C VAL A 14 8.07 0.96 -9.25
N PHE A 15 8.18 1.70 -8.14
CA PHE A 15 8.64 1.11 -6.88
C PHE A 15 7.63 0.13 -6.29
N ALA A 16 6.34 0.41 -6.39
CA ALA A 16 5.29 -0.52 -5.99
C ALA A 16 5.32 -1.79 -6.86
N ALA A 17 5.39 -1.65 -8.20
CA ALA A 17 5.48 -2.80 -9.11
C ALA A 17 6.73 -3.65 -8.84
N TRP A 18 7.88 -3.00 -8.63
CA TRP A 18 9.14 -3.65 -8.28
C TRP A 18 9.04 -4.44 -6.97
N SER A 19 8.44 -3.85 -5.93
CA SER A 19 8.20 -4.55 -4.66
C SER A 19 7.31 -5.77 -4.84
N GLY A 20 6.22 -5.65 -5.62
CA GLY A 20 5.35 -6.79 -5.94
C GLY A 20 6.06 -7.89 -6.74
N PHE A 21 6.85 -7.52 -7.76
CA PHE A 21 7.58 -8.46 -8.62
C PHE A 21 8.56 -9.35 -7.84
N ARG A 22 9.04 -8.92 -6.68
CA ARG A 22 10.02 -9.68 -5.89
C ARG A 22 9.39 -10.68 -4.91
N LEU A 23 8.07 -10.77 -4.84
CA LEU A 23 7.32 -11.46 -3.78
C LEU A 23 6.51 -12.66 -4.33
N HIS A 24 7.19 -13.66 -4.90
CA HIS A 24 6.50 -14.83 -5.51
C HIS A 24 6.81 -16.19 -4.88
N ALA A 25 7.63 -16.24 -3.84
CA ALA A 25 8.17 -17.50 -3.32
C ALA A 25 7.12 -18.37 -2.62
N ASN A 26 6.19 -17.76 -1.88
CA ASN A 26 5.16 -18.48 -1.13
C ASN A 26 3.80 -17.75 -1.23
N TRP A 27 2.74 -18.34 -0.65
CA TRP A 27 1.39 -17.76 -0.69
C TRP A 27 1.30 -16.40 0.00
N ASN A 28 1.98 -16.21 1.14
CA ASN A 28 1.97 -14.94 1.88
C ASN A 28 2.60 -13.81 1.06
N GLN A 29 3.76 -14.09 0.46
CA GLN A 29 4.41 -13.16 -0.46
C GLN A 29 3.54 -12.91 -1.70
N ARG A 30 2.94 -13.98 -2.25
CA ARG A 30 1.78 -14.03 -3.16
C ARG A 30 0.79 -12.89 -2.92
N SER A 31 0.19 -12.95 -1.74
CA SER A 31 -0.85 -12.00 -1.32
C SER A 31 -0.34 -10.58 -1.18
N GLY A 32 0.85 -10.38 -0.59
CA GLY A 32 1.44 -9.05 -0.46
C GLY A 32 1.78 -8.43 -1.82
N ALA A 33 2.20 -9.24 -2.79
CA ALA A 33 2.49 -8.80 -4.15
C ALA A 33 1.26 -8.18 -4.82
N TRP A 34 0.08 -8.79 -4.66
CA TRP A 34 -1.17 -8.24 -5.17
C TRP A 34 -1.53 -6.89 -4.55
N GLY A 35 -1.24 -6.72 -3.26
CA GLY A 35 -1.34 -5.42 -2.60
C GLY A 35 -0.45 -4.36 -3.25
N PHE A 36 0.82 -4.67 -3.48
CA PHE A 36 1.74 -3.76 -4.17
C PHE A 36 1.35 -3.47 -5.62
N TYR A 37 0.89 -4.48 -6.37
CA TYR A 37 0.42 -4.27 -7.75
C TYR A 37 -0.81 -3.38 -7.81
N SER A 38 -1.74 -3.49 -6.84
CA SER A 38 -2.88 -2.58 -6.80
C SER A 38 -2.46 -1.12 -6.64
N ILE A 39 -1.47 -0.85 -5.78
CA ILE A 39 -0.87 0.50 -5.62
C ILE A 39 -0.19 0.92 -6.92
N ALA A 40 0.56 0.01 -7.56
CA ALA A 40 1.25 0.30 -8.81
C ALA A 40 0.29 0.69 -9.94
N VAL A 41 -0.83 -0.03 -10.09
CA VAL A 41 -1.86 0.29 -11.09
C VAL A 41 -2.53 1.63 -10.76
N GLY A 42 -2.86 1.88 -9.49
CA GLY A 42 -3.41 3.17 -9.05
C GLY A 42 -2.50 4.35 -9.38
N ALA A 43 -1.21 4.22 -9.08
CA ALA A 43 -0.21 5.25 -9.34
C ALA A 43 0.12 5.40 -10.84
N ALA A 44 0.10 4.32 -11.62
CA ALA A 44 0.25 4.39 -13.08
C ALA A 44 -0.94 5.12 -13.73
N MET A 45 -2.16 4.85 -13.27
CA MET A 45 -3.35 5.57 -13.71
C MET A 45 -3.34 7.03 -13.27
N GLY A 46 -2.88 7.32 -12.05
CA GLY A 46 -2.74 8.70 -11.58
C GLY A 46 -1.71 9.47 -12.40
N SER A 47 -0.57 8.87 -12.75
CA SER A 47 0.40 9.46 -13.69
C SER A 47 -0.24 9.84 -15.03
N LEU A 48 -1.07 8.96 -15.62
CA LEU A 48 -1.82 9.26 -16.84
C LEU A 48 -2.86 10.38 -16.63
N PHE A 49 -3.57 10.36 -15.50
CA PHE A 49 -4.55 11.38 -15.15
C PHE A 49 -3.90 12.77 -15.04
N PHE A 50 -2.79 12.89 -14.30
CA PHE A 50 -2.04 14.15 -14.15
C PHE A 50 -1.35 14.60 -15.45
N ALA A 51 -1.09 13.66 -16.38
CA ALA A 51 -0.57 13.96 -17.71
C ALA A 51 -1.62 14.60 -18.62
N GLY A 52 -2.91 14.54 -18.26
CA GLY A 52 -4.01 15.19 -18.97
C GLY A 52 -5.06 14.22 -19.52
N ALA A 53 -4.97 12.91 -19.23
CA ALA A 53 -5.99 11.93 -19.62
C ALA A 53 -7.23 11.99 -18.71
N VAL A 54 -7.84 13.15 -18.53
CA VAL A 54 -8.90 13.40 -17.52
C VAL A 54 -10.11 12.47 -17.70
N TRP A 55 -10.37 11.97 -18.90
CA TRP A 55 -11.45 11.02 -19.21
C TRP A 55 -11.36 9.69 -18.44
N ILE A 56 -10.19 9.31 -17.89
CA ILE A 56 -10.04 8.11 -17.06
C ILE A 56 -10.45 8.32 -15.60
N GLU A 57 -10.78 9.55 -15.19
CA GLU A 57 -11.03 9.90 -13.78
C GLU A 57 -11.99 8.94 -13.05
N PRO A 58 -13.14 8.52 -13.63
CA PRO A 58 -14.04 7.60 -12.95
C PRO A 58 -13.37 6.26 -12.61
N MET A 59 -12.56 5.73 -13.53
CA MET A 59 -11.85 4.47 -13.33
C MET A 59 -10.66 4.65 -12.38
N TYR A 60 -9.90 5.73 -12.55
CA TYR A 60 -8.78 6.08 -11.67
C TYR A 60 -9.22 6.14 -10.20
N ARG A 61 -10.34 6.82 -9.92
CA ARG A 61 -10.89 6.94 -8.55
C ARG A 61 -11.30 5.59 -7.94
N ILE A 62 -11.81 4.66 -8.74
CA ILE A 62 -12.13 3.31 -8.29
C ILE A 62 -10.84 2.55 -7.94
N VAL A 63 -9.82 2.65 -8.80
CA VAL A 63 -8.56 1.91 -8.62
C VAL A 63 -7.77 2.40 -7.41
N ILE A 64 -7.64 3.72 -7.20
CA ILE A 64 -6.95 4.24 -6.01
C ILE A 64 -7.67 3.84 -4.72
N ARG A 65 -9.01 3.79 -4.75
CA ARG A 65 -9.82 3.35 -3.61
C ARG A 65 -9.60 1.86 -3.32
N PHE A 66 -9.62 1.03 -4.36
CA PHE A 66 -9.30 -0.38 -4.25
C PHE A 66 -7.90 -0.61 -3.67
N ALA A 67 -6.90 0.15 -4.14
CA ALA A 67 -5.54 0.07 -3.60
C ALA A 67 -5.50 0.40 -2.10
N ALA A 68 -6.24 1.41 -1.65
CA ALA A 68 -6.30 1.81 -0.25
C ALA A 68 -7.06 0.81 0.65
N GLU A 69 -8.24 0.36 0.22
CA GLU A 69 -9.17 -0.43 1.06
C GLU A 69 -9.00 -1.94 0.95
N VAL A 70 -8.31 -2.41 -0.09
CA VAL A 70 -8.08 -3.84 -0.33
C VAL A 70 -6.58 -4.12 -0.46
N GLY A 71 -5.88 -3.32 -1.27
CA GLY A 71 -4.45 -3.46 -1.53
C GLY A 71 -3.57 -3.36 -0.29
N VAL A 72 -3.68 -2.24 0.43
CA VAL A 72 -2.91 -2.02 1.68
C VAL A 72 -3.23 -3.08 2.74
N PRO A 73 -4.51 -3.44 2.98
CA PRO A 73 -4.85 -4.58 3.84
C PRO A 73 -4.24 -5.92 3.42
N TRP A 74 -4.15 -6.22 2.12
CA TRP A 74 -3.46 -7.43 1.66
C TRP A 74 -1.98 -7.45 2.02
N ILE A 75 -1.30 -6.30 1.99
CA ILE A 75 0.08 -6.18 2.47
C ILE A 75 0.12 -6.48 3.98
N GLY A 76 -0.77 -5.86 4.77
CA GLY A 76 -0.83 -6.09 6.22
C GLY A 76 -1.10 -7.56 6.59
N LEU A 77 -2.04 -8.20 5.88
CA LEU A 77 -2.36 -9.62 6.05
C LEU A 77 -1.17 -10.53 5.71
N ALA A 78 -0.41 -10.20 4.66
CA ALA A 78 0.78 -10.97 4.28
C ALA A 78 1.88 -10.93 5.36
N PHE A 79 2.09 -9.77 5.99
CA PHE A 79 3.00 -9.63 7.13
C PHE A 79 2.52 -10.45 8.33
N TRP A 80 1.22 -10.35 8.65
CA TRP A 80 0.62 -11.08 9.76
C TRP A 80 0.74 -12.59 9.57
N SER A 81 0.31 -13.09 8.42
CA SER A 81 0.31 -14.54 8.13
C SER A 81 1.72 -15.11 8.11
N GLY A 82 2.71 -14.37 7.59
CA GLY A 82 4.11 -14.78 7.60
C GLY A 82 4.76 -14.81 8.99
N THR A 83 4.22 -14.06 9.95
CA THR A 83 4.81 -13.91 11.29
C THR A 83 4.13 -14.75 12.36
N PHE A 84 2.80 -14.67 12.42
CA PHE A 84 2.00 -15.34 13.47
C PHE A 84 1.44 -16.68 13.00
N GLY A 85 1.55 -16.99 11.70
CA GLY A 85 0.81 -18.08 11.09
C GLY A 85 -0.70 -17.82 11.14
N GLY A 86 -1.50 -18.80 10.71
CA GLY A 86 -2.92 -18.83 11.08
C GLY A 86 -3.94 -18.52 9.97
N PHE A 87 -3.53 -18.15 8.75
CA PHE A 87 -4.48 -18.06 7.63
C PHE A 87 -4.30 -19.20 6.64
N SER A 88 -5.29 -20.09 6.60
CA SER A 88 -5.44 -21.02 5.48
C SER A 88 -5.72 -20.22 4.20
N ARG A 89 -5.43 -20.82 3.04
CA ARG A 89 -5.79 -20.23 1.74
C ARG A 89 -7.27 -19.83 1.67
N ARG A 90 -8.15 -20.64 2.28
CA ARG A 90 -9.58 -20.34 2.40
C ARG A 90 -9.83 -19.09 3.24
N GLY A 91 -9.20 -18.98 4.42
CA GLY A 91 -9.31 -17.79 5.27
C GLY A 91 -8.86 -16.51 4.55
N TRP A 92 -7.77 -16.58 3.80
CA TRP A 92 -7.31 -15.45 3.00
C TRP A 92 -8.33 -15.04 1.93
N VAL A 93 -8.88 -16.01 1.19
CA VAL A 93 -9.93 -15.75 0.20
C VAL A 93 -11.19 -15.16 0.85
N THR A 94 -11.63 -15.67 2.00
CA THR A 94 -12.77 -15.13 2.73
C THR A 94 -12.55 -13.68 3.13
N ILE A 95 -11.40 -13.33 3.70
CA ILE A 95 -11.08 -11.95 4.08
C ILE A 95 -11.05 -11.06 2.84
N SER A 96 -10.44 -11.51 1.74
CA SER A 96 -10.40 -10.75 0.49
C SER A 96 -11.79 -10.49 -0.11
N ILE A 97 -12.70 -11.46 -0.04
CA ILE A 97 -14.10 -11.28 -0.47
C ILE A 97 -14.79 -10.25 0.43
N VAL A 98 -14.61 -10.33 1.75
CA VAL A 98 -15.18 -9.35 2.69
C VAL A 98 -14.64 -7.95 2.41
N LEU A 99 -13.33 -7.79 2.20
CA LEU A 99 -12.72 -6.50 1.86
C LEU A 99 -13.27 -5.93 0.55
N LEU A 100 -13.43 -6.77 -0.48
CA LEU A 100 -14.03 -6.39 -1.76
C LEU A 100 -15.49 -5.94 -1.62
N LEU A 101 -16.28 -6.67 -0.83
CA LEU A 101 -17.67 -6.33 -0.54
C LEU A 101 -17.75 -5.00 0.22
N LEU A 102 -16.93 -4.81 1.25
CA LEU A 102 -16.88 -3.57 2.00
C LEU A 102 -16.41 -2.40 1.15
N CYS A 103 -15.41 -2.59 0.28
CA CYS A 103 -14.97 -1.57 -0.67
C CYS A 103 -16.10 -1.17 -1.63
N SER A 104 -16.84 -2.15 -2.13
CA SER A 104 -18.01 -1.91 -2.99
C SER A 104 -19.11 -1.16 -2.24
N LEU A 105 -19.43 -1.58 -1.01
CA LEU A 105 -20.41 -0.90 -0.17
C LEU A 105 -19.98 0.53 0.15
N ASP A 106 -18.70 0.81 0.33
CA ASP A 106 -18.19 2.14 0.65
C ASP A 106 -18.35 3.12 -0.54
N THR A 107 -18.42 2.60 -1.77
CA THR A 107 -18.78 3.41 -2.96
C THR A 107 -20.21 3.94 -2.92
N VAL A 108 -21.13 3.18 -2.34
CA VAL A 108 -22.55 3.52 -2.30
C VAL A 108 -22.91 4.22 -0.99
N LEU A 109 -22.45 3.69 0.13
CA LEU A 109 -22.87 4.09 1.48
C LEU A 109 -21.98 5.17 2.10
N ARG A 110 -20.79 5.45 1.53
CA ARG A 110 -19.81 6.41 2.07
C ARG A 110 -19.58 6.19 3.57
N MET A 111 -19.06 5.02 3.92
CA MET A 111 -18.87 4.48 5.28
C MET A 111 -17.83 5.23 6.13
N GLY A 112 -17.58 6.52 5.84
CA GLY A 112 -16.81 7.44 6.66
C GLY A 112 -15.40 6.93 6.98
N PHE A 113 -15.18 6.55 8.24
CA PHE A 113 -13.87 6.16 8.77
C PHE A 113 -13.43 4.74 8.41
N TYR A 114 -14.22 3.98 7.65
CA TYR A 114 -13.90 2.60 7.27
C TYR A 114 -12.51 2.48 6.61
N SER A 115 -12.25 3.25 5.54
CA SER A 115 -10.99 3.20 4.79
C SER A 115 -9.77 3.51 5.69
N THR A 116 -9.90 4.50 6.56
CA THR A 116 -8.88 4.83 7.56
C THR A 116 -8.68 3.71 8.58
N GLY A 117 -9.77 3.12 9.07
CA GLY A 117 -9.74 2.04 10.05
C GLY A 117 -9.05 0.78 9.51
N ILE A 118 -9.41 0.35 8.29
CA ILE A 118 -8.81 -0.85 7.69
C ILE A 118 -7.33 -0.61 7.33
N GLY A 119 -7.00 0.60 6.87
CA GLY A 119 -5.61 1.01 6.67
C GLY A 119 -4.81 0.98 7.97
N ALA A 120 -5.36 1.48 9.08
CA ALA A 120 -4.72 1.45 10.39
C ALA A 120 -4.46 0.02 10.87
N VAL A 121 -5.45 -0.88 10.75
CA VAL A 121 -5.29 -2.31 11.08
C VAL A 121 -4.19 -2.95 10.24
N ALA A 122 -4.11 -2.63 8.95
CA ALA A 122 -3.07 -3.13 8.07
C ALA A 122 -1.68 -2.69 8.53
N ILE A 123 -1.49 -1.39 8.81
CA ILE A 123 -0.20 -0.87 9.27
C ILE A 123 0.18 -1.43 10.65
N LEU A 124 -0.76 -1.53 11.59
CA LEU A 124 -0.52 -2.13 12.89
C LEU A 124 -0.09 -3.60 12.77
N SER A 125 -0.69 -4.34 11.83
CA SER A 125 -0.30 -5.71 11.53
C SER A 125 1.14 -5.81 11.00
N ILE A 126 1.54 -4.88 10.13
CA ILE A 126 2.93 -4.78 9.64
C ILE A 126 3.88 -4.51 10.81
N LEU A 127 3.60 -3.50 11.63
CA LEU A 127 4.47 -3.10 12.74
C LEU A 127 4.60 -4.21 13.79
N ALA A 128 3.49 -4.82 14.21
CA ALA A 128 3.50 -5.94 15.15
C ALA A 128 4.32 -7.12 14.62
N SER A 129 4.18 -7.44 13.33
CA SER A 129 4.94 -8.49 12.65
C SER A 129 6.44 -8.20 12.65
N CYS A 130 6.82 -6.97 12.31
CA CYS A 130 8.22 -6.56 12.27
C CYS A 130 8.87 -6.52 13.66
N VAL A 131 8.16 -5.98 14.66
CA VAL A 131 8.64 -5.96 16.06
C VAL A 131 8.89 -7.39 16.55
N ARG A 132 7.98 -8.33 16.25
CA ARG A 132 8.17 -9.73 16.64
C ARG A 132 9.36 -10.40 15.95
N LYS A 133 9.65 -10.03 14.71
CA LYS A 133 10.79 -10.53 13.92
C LYS A 133 12.08 -9.71 14.11
N TYR A 134 12.11 -8.77 15.06
CA TYR A 134 13.25 -7.89 15.33
C TYR A 134 14.37 -8.60 16.11
N GLN A 135 14.83 -9.75 15.64
CA GLN A 135 15.90 -10.52 16.28
C GLN A 135 16.76 -11.26 15.26
N GLY A 136 18.04 -11.48 15.62
CA GLY A 136 18.98 -12.28 14.83
C GLY A 136 19.10 -11.84 13.36
N ALA A 137 19.05 -12.81 12.45
CA ALA A 137 19.21 -12.60 11.01
C ALA A 137 18.09 -11.77 10.35
N HIS A 138 16.91 -11.68 10.97
CA HIS A 138 15.77 -10.92 10.43
C HIS A 138 15.77 -9.45 10.84
N LYS A 139 16.67 -9.03 11.75
CA LYS A 139 16.72 -7.66 12.28
C LYS A 139 16.76 -6.57 11.21
N PRO A 140 17.61 -6.64 10.15
CA PRO A 140 17.61 -5.61 9.11
C PRO A 140 16.26 -5.54 8.38
N ALA A 141 15.70 -6.69 8.00
CA ALA A 141 14.42 -6.75 7.30
C ALA A 141 13.27 -6.19 8.16
N ALA A 142 13.26 -6.48 9.47
CA ALA A 142 12.29 -5.93 10.41
C ALA A 142 12.39 -4.39 10.51
N LEU A 143 13.60 -3.82 10.53
CA LEU A 143 13.79 -2.35 10.54
C LEU A 143 13.25 -1.69 9.27
N TYR A 144 13.49 -2.27 8.09
CA TYR A 144 12.89 -1.80 6.85
C TYR A 144 11.35 -1.87 6.92
N GLY A 145 10.79 -2.93 7.50
CA GLY A 145 9.34 -3.04 7.65
C GLY A 145 8.75 -1.98 8.60
N ILE A 146 9.41 -1.71 9.72
CA ILE A 146 9.03 -0.64 10.65
C ILE A 146 9.12 0.73 9.95
N LEU A 147 10.24 1.01 9.29
CA LEU A 147 10.43 2.25 8.54
C LEU A 147 9.34 2.42 7.47
N GLY A 148 9.05 1.37 6.71
CA GLY A 148 7.99 1.38 5.70
C GLY A 148 6.60 1.68 6.28
N GLY A 149 6.26 1.07 7.42
CA GLY A 149 5.00 1.34 8.13
C GLY A 149 4.91 2.78 8.62
N LEU A 150 6.00 3.32 9.18
CA LEU A 150 6.08 4.72 9.64
C LEU A 150 5.97 5.71 8.47
N LEU A 151 6.62 5.43 7.33
CA LEU A 151 6.50 6.24 6.12
C LEU A 151 5.06 6.25 5.60
N PHE A 152 4.34 5.12 5.67
CA PHE A 152 2.93 5.04 5.30
C PHE A 152 2.04 5.93 6.19
N ILE A 153 2.27 5.90 7.51
CA ILE A 153 1.58 6.76 8.47
C ILE A 153 1.90 8.23 8.18
N PHE A 154 3.18 8.56 7.97
CA PHE A 154 3.62 9.91 7.69
C PHE A 154 3.00 10.46 6.40
N ALA A 155 2.99 9.67 5.31
CA ALA A 155 2.35 10.04 4.05
C ALA A 155 0.86 10.35 4.25
N GLY A 156 0.14 9.45 4.94
CA GLY A 156 -1.31 9.56 5.13
C GLY A 156 -1.75 10.68 6.09
N LEU A 157 -1.05 10.86 7.22
CA LEU A 157 -1.48 11.77 8.29
C LEU A 157 -0.79 13.13 8.28
N ALA A 158 0.50 13.20 7.94
CA ALA A 158 1.30 14.41 8.12
C ALA A 158 1.37 15.28 6.85
N ILE A 159 1.48 14.64 5.68
CA ILE A 159 1.62 15.38 4.43
C ILE A 159 0.25 15.74 3.86
N GLY A 160 -0.65 14.77 3.75
CA GLY A 160 -1.90 14.90 3.00
C GLY A 160 -1.65 15.12 1.50
N THR A 161 -2.72 15.30 0.72
CA THR A 161 -2.62 15.41 -0.76
C THR A 161 -2.93 16.82 -1.29
N SER A 162 -3.20 17.78 -0.41
CA SER A 162 -3.65 19.13 -0.80
C SER A 162 -2.72 20.22 -0.27
N GLY A 163 -2.43 21.21 -1.12
CA GLY A 163 -1.57 22.35 -0.82
C GLY A 163 -0.08 22.11 -1.10
N THR A 164 0.75 23.02 -0.61
CA THR A 164 2.21 22.99 -0.77
C THR A 164 2.92 22.92 0.57
N ALA A 165 4.14 22.38 0.58
CA ALA A 165 5.07 22.40 1.70
C ALA A 165 6.45 22.78 1.17
N ALA A 166 7.02 23.86 1.69
CA ALA A 166 8.31 24.40 1.24
C ALA A 166 8.40 24.60 -0.30
N GLY A 167 7.31 25.01 -0.93
CA GLY A 167 7.24 25.24 -2.39
C GLY A 167 7.02 23.97 -3.24
N ILE A 168 6.98 22.78 -2.63
CA ILE A 168 6.69 21.51 -3.31
C ILE A 168 5.23 21.12 -3.06
N LEU A 169 4.54 20.56 -4.06
CA LEU A 169 3.19 20.05 -3.88
C LEU A 169 3.18 18.89 -2.89
N LYS A 170 2.28 18.94 -1.90
CA LYS A 170 2.17 17.90 -0.87
C LYS A 170 1.87 16.51 -1.49
N VAL A 171 1.10 16.47 -2.57
CA VAL A 171 0.85 15.24 -3.32
C VAL A 171 2.13 14.61 -3.90
N ASP A 172 3.11 15.41 -4.31
CA ASP A 172 4.38 14.90 -4.83
C ASP A 172 5.21 14.29 -3.70
N ILE A 173 5.30 14.98 -2.56
CA ILE A 173 5.99 14.45 -1.37
C ILE A 173 5.30 13.16 -0.90
N TYR A 174 3.97 13.13 -0.92
CA TYR A 174 3.18 11.93 -0.63
C TYR A 174 3.58 10.75 -1.52
N HIS A 175 3.64 10.92 -2.85
CA HIS A 175 4.04 9.85 -3.76
C HIS A 175 5.47 9.35 -3.51
N PHE A 176 6.43 10.26 -3.32
CA PHE A 176 7.82 9.86 -3.05
C PHE A 176 7.98 9.12 -1.71
N VAL A 177 7.31 9.58 -0.66
CA VAL A 177 7.30 8.90 0.64
C VAL A 177 6.66 7.52 0.53
N LEU A 178 5.56 7.41 -0.21
CA LEU A 178 4.87 6.14 -0.41
C LEU A 178 5.68 5.18 -1.28
N ALA A 179 6.46 5.68 -2.25
CA ALA A 179 7.40 4.88 -3.03
C ALA A 179 8.50 4.29 -2.13
N GLY A 180 9.07 5.12 -1.25
CA GLY A 180 10.02 4.69 -0.22
C GLY A 180 9.41 3.67 0.74
N ALA A 181 8.16 3.88 1.16
CA ALA A 181 7.42 2.93 1.98
C ALA A 181 7.24 1.58 1.25
N CYS A 182 6.81 1.60 -0.01
CA CYS A 182 6.64 0.39 -0.81
C CYS A 182 7.94 -0.40 -0.97
N TYR A 183 9.06 0.29 -1.22
CA TYR A 183 10.37 -0.35 -1.28
C TYR A 183 10.73 -1.05 0.04
N CYS A 184 10.59 -0.32 1.16
CA CYS A 184 10.94 -0.81 2.48
C CYS A 184 10.08 -2.01 2.90
N LEU A 185 8.76 -1.93 2.67
CA LEU A 185 7.83 -3.02 2.95
C LEU A 185 8.08 -4.23 2.06
N GLY A 186 8.34 -4.03 0.76
CA GLY A 186 8.67 -5.12 -0.16
C GLY A 186 9.99 -5.82 0.21
N TYR A 187 11.01 -5.06 0.59
CA TYR A 187 12.29 -5.61 1.08
C TYR A 187 12.09 -6.45 2.34
N SER A 188 11.27 -5.94 3.27
CA SER A 188 10.97 -6.60 4.54
C SER A 188 10.19 -7.89 4.33
N LEU A 189 9.05 -7.81 3.63
CA LEU A 189 8.15 -8.94 3.43
C LEU A 189 8.83 -10.11 2.72
N LYS A 190 9.73 -9.84 1.77
CA LYS A 190 10.51 -10.88 1.08
C LYS A 190 11.35 -11.75 2.04
N ARG A 191 11.74 -11.21 3.20
CA ARG A 191 12.68 -11.83 4.14
C ARG A 191 12.04 -12.29 5.43
N ILE A 192 10.87 -11.77 5.78
CA ILE A 192 10.17 -12.14 7.02
C ILE A 192 8.85 -12.88 6.78
N GLY A 193 8.29 -12.83 5.56
CA GLY A 193 7.01 -13.43 5.18
C GLY A 193 7.09 -14.73 4.40
#